data_AF-A0A927XHQ2-F1
#
_entry.id   AF-A0A927XHQ2-F1
#
_cell.length_a   1.000
_cell.length_b   1.000
_cell.length_c   1.000
_cell.angle_alpha   90.00
_cell.angle_beta   90.00
_cell.angle_gamma   90.00
#
_symmetry.space_group_name_H-M   'P 1'
#
loop_
_entity.id
_entity.type
_entity.pdbx_description
1 polymer ?
#
loop_
_entity_poly.entity_id
_entity_poly.type
_entity_poly.pdbx_seq_one_letter_code
_entity_poly.pdbx_strand_id
1 'polypeptide(L)'
;MKSLITDIITFFKTLTFIDYVLYLAMLVLVILIVSLIYLLRTADIEELEEDDDEFDIKKAIEEIELSDNREIEINDYEREQEENAIISYEELLNSAKKNKLNYKSDEILGDTVSVKKFDLDNLVSEEPEDVKLDVRVISYAHEEAFLQALKNLQKLLD
;
A
#
# COMPACT_ATOMS: atom_id res chain seq x y z
N MET A 1 -70.05 12.94 -11.21
CA MET A 1 -68.92 12.51 -10.36
C MET A 1 -69.33 11.49 -9.29
N LYS A 2 -70.39 11.72 -8.50
CA LYS A 2 -70.90 10.73 -7.52
C LYS A 2 -71.34 9.38 -8.13
N SER A 3 -71.95 9.37 -9.32
CA SER A 3 -72.27 8.12 -10.04
C SER A 3 -71.02 7.31 -10.37
N LEU A 4 -70.01 7.96 -10.98
CA LEU A 4 -68.75 7.31 -11.38
C LEU A 4 -68.02 6.64 -10.21
N ILE A 5 -67.99 7.29 -9.04
CA ILE A 5 -67.35 6.72 -7.85
C ILE A 5 -68.13 5.48 -7.36
N THR A 6 -69.46 5.53 -7.38
CA THR A 6 -70.31 4.37 -7.01
C THR A 6 -70.16 3.22 -8.00
N ASP A 7 -70.02 3.52 -9.28
CA ASP A 7 -69.79 2.53 -10.34
C ASP A 7 -68.43 1.85 -10.15
N ILE A 8 -67.39 2.61 -9.80
CA ILE A 8 -66.05 2.10 -9.45
C ILE A 8 -66.10 1.21 -8.21
N ILE A 9 -66.80 1.63 -7.14
CA ILE A 9 -66.93 0.83 -5.91
C ILE A 9 -67.69 -0.47 -6.18
N THR A 10 -68.72 -0.42 -7.04
CA THR A 10 -69.48 -1.62 -7.43
C THR A 10 -68.60 -2.58 -8.23
N PHE A 11 -67.77 -2.08 -9.14
CA PHE A 11 -66.77 -2.89 -9.84
C PHE A 11 -65.79 -3.58 -8.88
N PHE A 12 -65.24 -2.87 -7.89
CA PHE A 12 -64.39 -3.51 -6.87
C PHE A 12 -65.14 -4.62 -6.12
N LYS A 13 -66.41 -4.43 -5.76
CA LYS A 13 -67.21 -5.48 -5.10
C LYS A 13 -67.45 -6.73 -5.96
N THR A 14 -67.30 -6.64 -7.29
CA THR A 14 -67.43 -7.80 -8.19
C THR A 14 -66.16 -8.63 -8.30
N LEU A 15 -65.01 -8.11 -7.83
CA LEU A 15 -63.75 -8.84 -7.84
C LEU A 15 -63.73 -9.96 -6.80
N THR A 16 -63.04 -11.05 -7.14
CA THR A 16 -62.88 -12.18 -6.21
C THR A 16 -61.77 -11.92 -5.20
N PHE A 17 -61.79 -12.63 -4.07
CA PHE A 17 -60.75 -12.49 -3.05
C PHE A 17 -59.33 -12.75 -3.60
N ILE A 18 -59.20 -13.70 -4.54
CA ILE A 18 -57.90 -14.04 -5.13
C ILE A 18 -57.33 -12.88 -5.97
N ASP A 19 -58.18 -12.10 -6.65
CA ASP A 19 -57.75 -10.96 -7.45
C ASP A 19 -57.09 -9.88 -6.59
N TYR A 20 -57.62 -9.64 -5.39
CA TYR A 20 -57.03 -8.70 -4.42
C TYR A 20 -55.67 -9.17 -3.90
N VAL A 21 -55.53 -10.48 -3.61
CA VAL A 21 -54.27 -11.06 -3.13
C VAL A 21 -53.20 -10.98 -4.23
N LEU A 22 -53.55 -11.27 -5.48
CA LEU A 22 -52.63 -11.16 -6.62
C LEU A 22 -52.23 -9.70 -6.87
N TYR A 23 -53.16 -8.75 -6.79
CA TYR A 23 -52.85 -7.33 -6.93
C TYR A 23 -51.91 -6.83 -5.82
N LEU A 24 -52.13 -7.24 -4.57
CA LEU A 24 -51.24 -6.90 -3.46
C LEU A 24 -49.84 -7.49 -3.66
N ALA A 25 -49.75 -8.76 -4.07
CA ALA A 25 -48.48 -9.42 -4.35
C ALA A 25 -47.71 -8.71 -5.48
N MET A 26 -48.42 -8.28 -6.52
CA MET A 26 -47.85 -7.51 -7.64
C MET A 26 -47.38 -6.12 -7.19
N LEU A 27 -48.14 -5.43 -6.34
CA LEU A 27 -47.75 -4.14 -5.77
C LEU A 27 -46.48 -4.27 -4.92
N VAL A 28 -46.42 -5.27 -4.04
CA VAL A 28 -45.22 -5.57 -3.24
C VAL A 28 -44.03 -5.90 -4.14
N LEU A 29 -44.23 -6.67 -5.22
CA LEU A 29 -43.18 -6.98 -6.19
C LEU A 29 -42.64 -5.71 -6.87
N VAL A 30 -43.51 -4.79 -7.29
CA VAL A 30 -43.10 -3.53 -7.92
C VAL A 30 -42.32 -2.66 -6.93
N ILE A 31 -42.77 -2.56 -5.68
CA ILE A 31 -42.03 -1.83 -4.63
C ILE A 31 -40.66 -2.47 -4.40
N LEU A 32 -40.57 -3.80 -4.37
CA LEU A 32 -39.31 -4.52 -4.20
C LEU A 32 -38.36 -4.25 -5.38
N ILE A 33 -38.86 -4.32 -6.61
CA ILE A 33 -38.07 -4.03 -7.82
C ILE A 33 -37.55 -2.58 -7.79
N VAL A 34 -38.41 -1.60 -7.47
CA VAL A 34 -37.99 -0.19 -7.38
C VAL A 34 -36.96 0.01 -6.28
N SER A 35 -37.14 -0.62 -5.12
CA SER A 35 -36.18 -0.59 -4.01
C SER A 35 -34.84 -1.22 -4.40
N LEU A 36 -34.85 -2.31 -5.16
CA LEU A 36 -33.65 -2.99 -5.65
C LEU A 36 -32.90 -2.12 -6.67
N ILE A 37 -33.63 -1.52 -7.63
CA ILE A 37 -33.06 -0.58 -8.60
C ILE A 37 -32.47 0.64 -7.88
N TYR A 38 -33.15 1.16 -6.85
CA TYR A 38 -32.65 2.26 -6.04
C TYR A 38 -31.36 1.88 -5.29
N LEU A 39 -31.28 0.66 -4.75
CA LEU A 39 -30.07 0.16 -4.09
C LEU A 39 -28.92 -0.03 -5.08
N LEU A 40 -29.15 -0.67 -6.24
CA LEU A 40 -28.12 -0.78 -7.28
C LEU A 40 -27.62 0.59 -7.71
N ARG A 41 -28.54 1.52 -7.95
CA ARG A 41 -28.20 2.89 -8.34
C ARG A 41 -27.41 3.61 -7.25
N THR A 42 -27.74 3.42 -5.97
CA THR A 42 -26.98 4.07 -4.89
C THR A 42 -25.60 3.44 -4.71
N ALA A 43 -25.47 2.12 -4.92
CA ALA A 43 -24.19 1.43 -4.88
C ALA A 43 -23.27 1.86 -6.05
N ASP A 44 -23.81 1.98 -7.26
CA ASP A 44 -23.06 2.50 -8.42
C ASP A 44 -22.69 3.98 -8.25
N ILE A 45 -23.47 4.77 -7.48
CA ILE A 45 -23.17 6.19 -7.21
C ILE A 45 -22.17 6.35 -6.04
N GLU A 46 -22.17 5.45 -5.04
CA GLU A 46 -21.14 5.44 -3.98
C GLU A 46 -19.74 5.12 -4.54
N GLU A 47 -19.61 4.41 -5.66
CA GLU A 47 -18.33 4.24 -6.37
C GLU A 47 -17.94 5.45 -7.27
N LEU A 48 -18.79 6.47 -7.40
CA LEU A 48 -18.56 7.64 -8.27
C LEU A 48 -18.35 8.96 -7.51
N GLU A 49 -18.35 8.94 -6.18
CA GLU A 49 -17.69 10.00 -5.39
C GLU A 49 -16.19 9.65 -5.26
N GLU A 50 -15.51 9.51 -6.39
CA GLU A 50 -14.07 9.74 -6.42
C GLU A 50 -13.88 11.25 -6.30
N ASP A 51 -13.36 11.67 -5.14
CA ASP A 51 -12.80 13.00 -4.96
C ASP A 51 -11.88 13.30 -6.16
N ASP A 52 -12.28 14.24 -7.01
CA ASP A 52 -11.51 14.78 -8.14
C ASP A 52 -10.35 15.67 -7.62
N ASP A 53 -9.76 15.31 -6.49
CA ASP A 53 -8.41 15.68 -6.13
C ASP A 53 -7.50 14.76 -6.94
N GLU A 54 -7.42 15.01 -8.25
CA GLU A 54 -6.46 14.38 -9.14
C GLU A 54 -5.07 14.57 -8.52
N PHE A 55 -4.60 13.53 -7.82
CA PHE A 55 -3.31 13.49 -7.18
C PHE A 55 -2.29 13.62 -8.30
N ASP A 56 -1.84 14.84 -8.55
CA ASP A 56 -0.92 15.13 -9.64
C ASP A 56 0.43 14.51 -9.29
N ILE A 57 0.60 13.25 -9.73
CA ILE A 57 1.77 12.41 -9.46
C ILE A 57 3.04 13.17 -9.85
N LYS A 58 2.98 14.01 -10.89
CA LYS A 58 4.12 14.84 -11.30
C LYS A 58 4.49 15.87 -10.25
N LYS A 59 3.50 16.54 -9.68
CA LYS A 59 3.71 17.54 -8.62
C LYS A 59 4.20 16.89 -7.33
N ALA A 60 3.67 15.71 -6.99
CA ALA A 60 4.14 14.92 -5.85
C ALA A 60 5.58 14.44 -6.03
N ILE A 61 5.96 13.98 -7.22
CA ILE A 61 7.34 13.61 -7.55
C ILE A 61 8.26 14.83 -7.46
N GLU A 62 7.87 15.97 -8.03
CA GLU A 62 8.66 17.21 -7.97
C GLU A 62 8.88 17.67 -6.52
N GLU A 63 7.87 17.56 -5.66
CA GLU A 63 7.97 17.89 -4.23
C GLU A 63 8.84 16.88 -3.46
N ILE A 64 8.77 15.59 -3.79
CA ILE A 64 9.64 14.55 -3.20
C ILE A 64 11.09 14.79 -3.62
N GLU A 65 11.37 15.03 -4.91
CA GLU A 65 12.71 15.33 -5.43
C GLU A 65 13.28 16.62 -4.83
N LEU A 66 12.46 17.65 -4.61
CA LEU A 66 12.89 18.87 -3.91
C LEU A 66 13.23 18.60 -2.43
N SER A 67 12.55 17.62 -1.82
CA SER A 67 12.70 17.22 -0.42
C SER A 67 13.71 16.11 -0.17
N ASP A 68 14.31 15.55 -1.23
CA ASP A 68 15.31 14.46 -1.19
C ASP A 68 16.67 14.91 -0.64
N ASN A 69 16.82 16.22 -0.35
CA ASN A 69 17.95 16.75 0.41
C ASN A 69 17.68 16.82 1.92
N ARG A 70 16.74 16.02 2.42
CA ARG A 70 16.62 15.79 3.87
C ARG A 70 17.67 14.78 4.25
N GLU A 71 18.74 15.27 4.88
CA GLU A 71 19.63 14.47 5.71
C GLU A 71 18.74 13.60 6.60
N ILE A 72 18.73 12.28 6.34
CA ILE A 72 17.89 11.34 7.08
C ILE A 72 18.34 11.43 8.53
N GLU A 73 17.51 12.01 9.41
CA GLU A 73 17.81 12.05 10.83
C GLU A 73 17.73 10.63 11.39
N ILE A 74 18.90 9.98 11.44
CA ILE A 74 19.06 8.64 11.98
C ILE A 74 18.77 8.66 13.49
N ASN A 75 17.75 7.93 13.92
CA ASN A 75 17.44 7.76 15.34
C ASN A 75 18.57 7.00 16.05
N ASP A 76 18.70 7.15 17.37
CA ASP A 76 19.74 6.51 18.17
C ASP A 76 19.80 4.99 17.98
N TYR A 77 18.64 4.34 17.85
CA TYR A 77 18.54 2.91 17.53
C TYR A 77 19.16 2.56 16.16
N GLU A 78 18.85 3.35 15.13
CA GLU A 78 19.32 3.09 13.77
C GLU A 78 20.84 3.32 13.66
N ARG A 79 21.36 4.30 14.42
CA ARG A 79 22.80 4.57 14.51
C ARG A 79 23.55 3.42 15.16
N GLU A 80 23.02 2.88 16.25
CA GLU A 80 23.60 1.71 16.92
C GLU A 80 23.58 0.47 16.01
N GLN A 81 22.51 0.27 15.23
CA GLN A 81 22.43 -0.83 14.27
C GLN A 81 23.45 -0.67 13.14
N GLU A 82 23.63 0.55 12.62
CA GLU A 82 24.63 0.84 11.59
C GLU A 82 26.06 0.65 12.11
N GLU A 83 26.35 1.09 13.34
CA GLU A 83 27.67 0.89 13.97
C GLU A 83 27.99 -0.59 14.23
N ASN A 84 26.97 -1.40 14.51
CA ASN A 84 27.10 -2.84 14.73
C ASN A 84 27.05 -3.66 13.43
N ALA A 85 26.63 -3.07 12.31
CA ALA A 85 26.54 -3.76 11.05
C ALA A 85 27.94 -4.06 10.49
N ILE A 86 28.10 -5.27 9.93
CA ILE A 86 29.33 -5.66 9.23
C ILE A 86 29.48 -4.86 7.92
N ILE A 87 28.36 -4.47 7.31
CA ILE A 87 28.29 -3.73 6.05
C ILE A 87 27.39 -2.52 6.27
N SER A 88 27.90 -1.33 5.96
CA SER A 88 27.14 -0.07 6.07
C SER A 88 26.12 0.09 4.95
N TYR A 89 25.05 0.85 5.21
CA TYR A 89 24.04 1.20 4.21
C TYR A 89 24.66 1.92 3.01
N GLU A 90 25.61 2.84 3.24
CA GLU A 90 26.32 3.53 2.16
C GLU A 90 27.13 2.56 1.29
N GLU A 91 27.75 1.55 1.91
CA GLU A 91 28.50 0.52 1.18
C GLU A 91 27.56 -0.37 0.34
N LEU A 92 26.38 -0.72 0.87
CA LEU A 92 25.34 -1.41 0.09
C LEU A 92 24.88 -0.56 -1.10
N LEU A 93 24.65 0.73 -0.90
CA LEU A 93 24.21 1.64 -1.96
C LEU A 93 25.30 1.81 -3.04
N ASN A 94 26.56 1.95 -2.62
CA ASN A 94 27.69 2.04 -3.53
C ASN A 94 27.93 0.72 -4.28
N SER A 95 27.79 -0.42 -3.60
CA SER A 95 27.86 -1.76 -4.19
C SER A 95 26.74 -1.98 -5.22
N ALA A 96 25.51 -1.55 -4.92
CA ALA A 96 24.39 -1.62 -5.86
C ALA A 96 24.61 -0.74 -7.10
N LYS A 97 25.25 0.43 -6.95
CA LYS A 97 25.61 1.31 -8.07
C LYS A 97 26.75 0.75 -8.93
N LYS A 98 27.73 0.08 -8.30
CA LYS A 98 28.88 -0.55 -8.98
C LYS A 98 28.50 -1.86 -9.67
N ASN A 99 27.62 -2.66 -9.06
CA ASN A 99 27.20 -3.97 -9.60
C ASN A 99 26.08 -3.83 -10.62
N LYS A 100 26.42 -3.43 -11.85
CA LYS A 100 25.49 -3.51 -12.99
C LYS A 100 25.33 -4.97 -13.42
N LEU A 101 24.17 -5.54 -13.09
CA LEU A 101 23.76 -6.87 -13.54
C LEU A 101 23.53 -6.86 -15.05
N ASN A 102 24.17 -7.80 -15.76
CA ASN A 102 23.93 -8.01 -17.18
C ASN A 102 22.75 -8.94 -17.42
N TYR A 103 21.92 -8.61 -18.41
CA TYR A 103 20.75 -9.38 -18.82
C TYR A 103 20.99 -9.98 -20.21
N LYS A 104 20.70 -11.27 -20.40
CA LYS A 104 20.82 -11.98 -21.69
C LYS A 104 19.67 -11.64 -22.63
N SER A 105 18.47 -11.54 -22.09
CA SER A 105 17.25 -11.33 -22.87
C SER A 105 16.15 -10.70 -22.02
N ASP A 106 15.35 -9.86 -22.68
CA ASP A 106 14.11 -9.32 -22.14
C ASP A 106 12.97 -10.04 -22.88
N GLU A 107 12.19 -10.84 -22.15
CA GLU A 107 11.02 -11.54 -22.67
C GLU A 107 9.77 -10.93 -22.06
N ILE A 108 8.77 -10.59 -22.89
CA ILE A 108 7.47 -10.14 -22.40
C ILE A 108 6.56 -11.37 -22.31
N LEU A 109 6.15 -11.72 -21.09
CA LEU A 109 5.18 -12.78 -20.85
C LEU A 109 3.77 -12.17 -20.95
N GLY A 110 3.11 -12.37 -22.08
CA GLY A 110 1.83 -11.72 -22.40
C GLY A 110 2.00 -10.26 -22.85
N ASP A 111 0.96 -9.46 -22.75
CA ASP A 111 0.97 -8.04 -23.16
C ASP A 111 1.29 -7.08 -21.98
N THR A 112 1.66 -7.61 -20.81
CA THR A 112 1.70 -6.82 -19.55
C THR A 112 2.95 -6.98 -18.69
N VAL A 113 3.70 -8.08 -18.75
CA VAL A 113 4.83 -8.32 -17.82
C VAL A 113 6.15 -8.54 -18.57
N SER A 114 7.14 -7.68 -18.33
CA SER A 114 8.51 -7.87 -18.81
C SER A 114 9.33 -8.67 -17.81
N VAL A 115 9.93 -9.76 -18.27
CA VAL A 115 10.80 -10.65 -17.49
C VAL A 115 12.18 -10.59 -18.10
N LYS A 116 13.18 -10.22 -17.30
CA LYS A 116 14.59 -10.16 -17.73
C LYS A 116 15.35 -11.37 -17.23
N LYS A 117 16.09 -12.03 -18.12
CA LYS A 117 16.91 -13.18 -17.78
C LYS A 117 18.35 -12.75 -17.49
N PHE A 118 18.84 -13.05 -16.28
CA PHE A 118 20.21 -12.76 -15.87
C PHE A 118 21.26 -13.58 -16.64
N ASP A 119 22.40 -12.98 -16.94
CA ASP A 119 23.57 -13.67 -17.48
C ASP A 119 24.43 -14.27 -16.36
N LEU A 120 24.30 -15.57 -16.10
CA LEU A 120 25.09 -16.30 -15.09
C LEU A 120 26.59 -16.39 -15.42
N ASP A 121 26.97 -16.23 -16.69
CA ASP A 121 28.36 -16.38 -17.15
C ASP A 121 29.09 -15.03 -17.13
N ASN A 122 28.34 -13.91 -17.16
CA ASN A 122 28.86 -12.55 -17.17
C ASN A 122 28.05 -11.65 -16.21
N LEU A 123 28.05 -12.01 -14.94
CA LEU A 123 27.19 -11.38 -13.91
C LEU A 123 27.59 -9.94 -13.54
N VAL A 124 28.89 -9.60 -13.66
CA VAL A 124 29.46 -8.34 -13.19
C VAL A 124 30.35 -7.77 -14.29
N SER A 125 30.11 -6.51 -14.66
CA SER A 125 30.81 -5.82 -15.75
C SER A 125 32.08 -5.07 -15.33
N GLU A 126 32.33 -4.92 -14.03
CA GLU A 126 33.54 -4.28 -13.49
C GLU A 126 34.25 -5.22 -12.50
N GLU A 127 35.57 -5.33 -12.62
CA GLU A 127 36.40 -6.16 -11.73
C GLU A 127 36.22 -5.70 -10.27
N PRO A 128 36.10 -6.62 -9.30
CA PRO A 128 35.99 -6.23 -7.90
C PRO A 128 37.29 -5.53 -7.49
N GLU A 129 37.22 -4.23 -7.19
CA GLU A 129 38.29 -3.55 -6.48
C GLU A 129 38.55 -4.31 -5.16
N ASP A 130 39.82 -4.59 -4.85
CA ASP A 130 40.23 -5.20 -3.58
C ASP A 130 39.81 -4.28 -2.42
N VAL A 131 38.58 -4.47 -1.93
CA VAL A 131 38.07 -3.77 -0.75
C VAL A 131 38.84 -4.32 0.45
N LYS A 132 39.74 -3.51 1.01
CA LYS A 132 40.34 -3.76 2.32
C LYS A 132 39.22 -3.75 3.37
N LEU A 133 38.71 -4.93 3.72
CA LEU A 133 37.81 -5.10 4.85
C LEU A 133 38.49 -4.63 6.13
N ASP A 134 38.12 -3.45 6.62
CA ASP A 134 38.43 -3.02 7.98
C ASP A 134 37.40 -3.67 8.91
N VAL A 135 37.66 -4.94 9.23
CA VAL A 135 36.85 -5.69 10.19
C VAL A 135 37.06 -5.05 11.57
N ARG A 136 36.14 -4.19 11.99
CA ARG A 136 36.11 -3.67 13.37
C ARG A 136 35.74 -4.80 14.31
N VAL A 137 36.75 -5.50 14.81
CA VAL A 137 36.63 -6.38 15.97
C VAL A 137 36.16 -5.50 17.12
N ILE A 138 34.96 -5.80 17.66
CA ILE A 138 34.27 -5.09 18.76
C ILE A 138 35.26 -4.29 19.63
N SER A 139 35.18 -2.96 19.54
CA SER A 139 36.16 -2.11 20.21
C SER A 139 35.99 -2.21 21.74
N TYR A 140 37.04 -2.68 22.43
CA TYR A 140 37.10 -2.76 23.89
C TYR A 140 36.92 -1.41 24.60
N ALA A 141 36.97 -0.31 23.86
CA ALA A 141 36.82 1.04 24.40
C ALA A 141 35.45 1.25 25.09
N HIS A 142 34.37 0.72 24.50
CA HIS A 142 33.03 0.84 25.08
C HIS A 142 32.87 -0.03 26.34
N GLU A 143 33.43 -1.24 26.33
CA GLU A 143 33.42 -2.13 27.48
C GLU A 143 34.24 -1.56 28.65
N GLU A 144 35.43 -1.00 28.39
CA GLU A 144 36.23 -0.33 29.42
C GLU A 144 35.51 0.89 30.02
N ALA A 145 34.84 1.71 29.19
CA ALA A 145 34.07 2.85 29.68
C ALA A 145 32.89 2.42 30.58
N PHE A 146 32.19 1.35 30.19
CA PHE A 146 31.11 0.77 30.99
C PHE A 146 31.61 0.21 32.32
N LEU A 147 32.73 -0.53 32.30
CA LEU A 147 33.35 -1.06 33.52
C LEU A 147 33.85 0.05 34.45
N GLN A 148 34.40 1.14 33.91
CA GLN A 148 34.75 2.32 34.70
C GLN A 148 33.52 2.98 35.33
N ALA A 149 32.42 3.11 34.59
CA ALA A 149 31.16 3.66 35.11
C ALA A 149 30.62 2.81 36.26
N LEU A 150 30.61 1.48 36.14
CA LEU A 150 30.21 0.56 37.20
C LEU A 150 31.11 0.68 38.44
N LYS A 151 32.43 0.76 38.24
CA LYS A 151 33.39 0.93 39.34
C LYS A 151 33.21 2.26 40.07
N ASN A 152 32.87 3.32 39.35
CA ASN A 152 32.57 4.62 39.93
C ASN A 152 31.25 4.61 40.70
N LEU A 153 30.22 3.92 40.20
CA LEU A 153 28.95 3.74 40.89
C LEU A 153 29.14 2.97 42.20
N GLN A 154 29.92 1.88 42.18
CA GLN A 154 30.24 1.12 43.39
C GLN A 154 30.91 2.00 44.45
N LYS A 155 31.88 2.83 44.07
CA LYS A 155 32.54 3.78 44.99
C LYS A 155 31.62 4.87 45.55
N LEU A 156 30.50 5.16 44.90
CA LEU A 156 29.51 6.13 45.37
C LEU A 156 28.47 5.49 46.29
N LEU A 157 28.33 4.16 46.23
CA LEU A 157 27.41 3.39 47.09
C LEU A 157 28.06 2.88 48.39
N ASP A 158 29.38 2.74 48.42
CA ASP A 158 30.20 2.52 49.63
C ASP A 158 30.47 3.84 50.38
#